data_AF-A0A350IGI0-F1
#
_entry.id   AF-A0A350IGI0-F1
#
_cell.length_a   1.000
_cell.length_b   1.000
_cell.length_c   1.000
_cell.angle_alpha   90.00
_cell.angle_beta   90.00
_cell.angle_gamma   90.00
#
_symmetry.space_group_name_H-M   'P 1'
#
loop_
_entity.id
_entity.type
_entity.pdbx_description
1 polymer ?
#
loop_
_entity_poly.entity_id
_entity_poly.type
_entity_poly.pdbx_seq_one_letter_code
_entity_poly.pdbx_strand_id
1 'polypeptide(L)'
;MKKLYTEENIQLIADAIREKNGETRKYKVSEMPAAILTLPTDGSEGAGGKNYVFITDSKETVISEFPHDISTVWLLSDTILSPDIELKDIDCSVVSAVSYVNRLMLKLTIDTSQVKKGEEFSIRINSDGYLNHNGNSIRRKLPIINTLDLFDNTDLGRNTITNTYSDEGTCSITTSKFGIIQFPNLQATLSKARSLYTSCSVTGNCLFNAGGCTLGINQRDNGYKTISLQEVPVDDAISSTRITWDGYMPYSQNESNRGMWDLYFLGNGDFYIRITSLGTNGSGSYQINGNSFTNPGAGGYVSFYRKDYYGTKFDIVTEKYDISKHHSGADEVLKSISLTDVLADVDGLSYILKSDVDDQTYTVGNENFSWPLAGKTYTTFYVSTNSWIGVTGSGSEEVKVNRKDAKAHLLSHGNYKLTDIGITCYKIRWEGYQYYSGSSSVNQIWELYLFENGDAMIRMEKKSTS
;
A
#
# COMPACT_ATOMS: atom_id res chain seq x y z
N MET A 1 39.88 -18.96 -6.74
CA MET A 1 39.74 -17.89 -7.76
C MET A 1 38.31 -17.99 -8.28
N LYS A 2 37.41 -17.13 -7.81
CA LYS A 2 35.97 -17.18 -8.13
C LYS A 2 35.83 -16.76 -9.59
N LYS A 3 35.25 -17.62 -10.45
CA LYS A 3 35.00 -17.28 -11.86
C LYS A 3 34.07 -16.06 -11.90
N LEU A 4 34.48 -15.02 -12.62
CA LEU A 4 33.78 -13.72 -12.77
C LEU A 4 32.60 -13.78 -13.77
N TYR A 5 32.24 -14.97 -14.22
CA TYR A 5 31.23 -15.21 -15.24
C TYR A 5 30.56 -16.56 -14.98
N THR A 6 29.24 -16.63 -15.20
CA THR A 6 28.48 -17.88 -15.19
C THR A 6 28.65 -18.61 -16.52
N GLU A 7 28.45 -19.92 -16.53
CA GLU A 7 28.53 -20.74 -17.75
C GLU A 7 27.47 -20.32 -18.78
N GLU A 8 26.34 -19.80 -18.30
CA GLU A 8 25.27 -19.20 -19.11
C GLU A 8 25.70 -17.89 -19.81
N ASN A 9 26.44 -17.01 -19.13
CA ASN A 9 26.97 -15.78 -19.73
C ASN A 9 28.02 -16.07 -20.82
N ILE A 10 28.85 -17.08 -20.59
CA ILE A 10 29.79 -17.56 -21.61
C ILE A 10 29.02 -18.11 -22.81
N GLN A 11 27.93 -18.83 -22.57
CA GLN A 11 27.10 -19.41 -23.63
C GLN A 11 26.41 -18.32 -24.45
N LEU A 12 25.83 -17.29 -23.83
CA LEU A 12 25.21 -16.16 -24.55
C LEU A 12 26.20 -15.41 -25.47
N ILE A 13 27.44 -15.20 -25.01
CA ILE A 13 28.50 -14.58 -25.82
C ILE A 13 28.92 -15.52 -26.97
N ALA A 14 29.06 -16.82 -26.70
CA ALA A 14 29.35 -17.81 -27.74
C ALA A 14 28.24 -17.89 -28.80
N ASP A 15 26.98 -17.78 -28.39
CA ASP A 15 25.80 -17.85 -29.26
C ASP A 15 25.75 -16.65 -30.21
N ALA A 16 26.03 -15.46 -29.69
CA ALA A 16 26.12 -14.24 -30.49
C ALA A 16 27.27 -14.27 -31.52
N ILE A 17 28.44 -14.81 -31.15
CA ILE A 17 29.56 -14.98 -32.09
C ILE A 17 29.19 -15.99 -33.18
N ARG A 18 28.55 -17.11 -32.80
CA ARG A 18 28.09 -18.16 -33.72
C ARG A 18 27.08 -17.65 -34.75
N GLU A 19 26.08 -16.90 -34.28
CA GLU A 19 25.05 -16.29 -35.13
C GLU A 19 25.67 -15.35 -36.16
N LYS A 20 26.67 -14.55 -35.75
CA LYS A 20 27.34 -13.59 -36.62
C LYS A 20 28.31 -14.21 -37.62
N ASN A 21 28.99 -15.29 -37.26
CA ASN A 21 29.87 -16.03 -38.15
C ASN A 21 29.15 -17.11 -39.00
N GLY A 22 27.86 -17.35 -38.75
CA GLY A 22 27.11 -18.41 -39.42
C GLY A 22 27.63 -19.81 -39.11
N GLU A 23 28.17 -20.03 -37.92
CA GLU A 23 28.86 -21.27 -37.54
C GLU A 23 28.25 -21.94 -36.29
N THR A 24 28.57 -23.22 -36.09
CA THR A 24 28.04 -24.00 -34.96
C THR A 24 29.11 -24.42 -33.96
N ARG A 25 30.37 -23.98 -34.15
CA ARG A 25 31.51 -24.37 -33.33
C ARG A 25 31.36 -23.90 -31.88
N LYS A 26 31.71 -24.75 -30.92
CA LYS A 26 31.81 -24.39 -29.50
C LYS A 26 33.09 -23.60 -29.23
N TYR A 27 32.94 -22.47 -28.55
CA TYR A 27 34.03 -21.58 -28.17
C TYR A 27 34.51 -21.86 -26.74
N LYS A 28 35.82 -22.07 -26.56
CA LYS A 28 36.43 -21.97 -25.23
C LYS A 28 36.57 -20.50 -24.84
N VAL A 29 36.45 -20.17 -23.56
CA VAL A 29 36.57 -18.79 -23.04
C VAL A 29 37.86 -18.11 -23.50
N SER A 30 38.96 -18.86 -23.56
CA SER A 30 40.27 -18.35 -24.02
C SER A 30 40.34 -18.06 -25.53
N GLU A 31 39.43 -18.62 -26.32
CA GLU A 31 39.39 -18.50 -27.78
C GLU A 31 38.43 -17.38 -28.24
N MET A 32 37.51 -16.96 -27.37
CA MET A 32 36.50 -15.93 -27.67
C MET A 32 37.09 -14.57 -28.06
N PRO A 33 38.15 -14.04 -27.41
CA PRO A 33 38.73 -12.77 -27.81
C PRO A 33 39.25 -12.76 -29.25
N ALA A 34 39.88 -13.86 -29.69
CA ALA A 34 40.38 -14.00 -31.05
C ALA A 34 39.23 -14.17 -32.07
N ALA A 35 38.17 -14.89 -31.70
CA ALA A 35 37.00 -15.09 -32.56
C ALA A 35 36.19 -13.79 -32.78
N ILE A 36 36.11 -12.94 -31.75
CA ILE A 36 35.49 -11.61 -31.84
C ILE A 36 36.27 -10.72 -32.83
N LEU A 37 37.60 -10.82 -32.83
CA LEU A 37 38.47 -10.07 -33.74
C LEU A 37 38.35 -10.50 -35.22
N THR A 38 37.71 -11.63 -35.51
CA THR A 38 37.54 -12.16 -36.87
C THR A 38 36.15 -11.90 -37.49
N LEU A 39 35.26 -11.22 -36.76
CA LEU A 39 33.92 -10.89 -37.24
C LEU A 39 33.98 -9.91 -38.44
N PRO A 40 33.20 -10.13 -39.52
CA PRO A 40 33.21 -9.24 -40.69
C PRO A 40 32.79 -7.80 -40.33
N THR A 41 33.54 -6.82 -40.84
CA THR A 41 33.40 -5.38 -40.51
C THR A 41 32.72 -4.57 -41.63
N ASP A 42 32.10 -5.22 -42.61
CA ASP A 42 31.78 -4.65 -43.92
C ASP A 42 30.37 -4.08 -44.08
N GLY A 43 29.74 -3.62 -42.99
CA GLY A 43 28.92 -2.41 -43.01
C GLY A 43 27.87 -2.28 -44.12
N SER A 44 26.97 -3.25 -44.29
CA SER A 44 25.76 -3.04 -45.09
C SER A 44 24.69 -2.29 -44.27
N GLU A 45 24.21 -1.18 -44.85
CA GLU A 45 23.29 -0.17 -44.31
C GLU A 45 22.10 -0.70 -43.48
N GLY A 46 21.83 -0.06 -42.33
CA GLY A 46 20.49 -0.08 -41.72
C GLY A 46 20.32 -0.64 -40.30
N ALA A 47 21.37 -0.98 -39.55
CA ALA A 47 21.21 -1.41 -38.15
C ALA A 47 22.12 -0.62 -37.22
N GLY A 48 21.53 0.31 -36.45
CA GLY A 48 22.24 1.04 -35.40
C GLY A 48 22.94 0.08 -34.43
N GLY A 49 24.24 0.30 -34.25
CA GLY A 49 25.11 -0.45 -33.35
C GLY A 49 24.55 -0.56 -31.92
N LYS A 50 24.72 -1.75 -31.31
CA LYS A 50 24.30 -2.04 -29.93
C LYS A 50 25.51 -1.92 -29.02
N ASN A 51 25.63 -0.79 -28.33
CA ASN A 51 26.56 -0.63 -27.22
C ASN A 51 26.04 -1.40 -25.98
N TYR A 52 26.93 -2.11 -25.27
CA TYR A 52 26.59 -2.90 -24.08
C TYR A 52 27.13 -2.22 -22.82
N VAL A 53 26.29 -2.10 -21.78
CA VAL A 53 26.63 -1.43 -20.52
C VAL A 53 26.45 -2.41 -19.38
N PHE A 54 27.45 -2.49 -18.50
CA PHE A 54 27.34 -3.20 -17.23
C PHE A 54 27.94 -2.34 -16.11
N ILE A 55 27.44 -2.58 -14.91
CA ILE A 55 27.66 -1.71 -13.76
C ILE A 55 28.40 -2.49 -12.70
N THR A 56 29.31 -1.80 -12.01
CA THR A 56 30.06 -2.39 -10.92
C THR A 56 29.93 -1.57 -9.66
N ASP A 57 29.93 -2.24 -8.51
CA ASP A 57 30.04 -1.58 -7.21
C ASP A 57 31.42 -0.92 -7.00
N SER A 58 31.61 -0.29 -5.83
CA SER A 58 32.88 0.33 -5.41
C SER A 58 34.07 -0.64 -5.32
N LYS A 59 33.83 -1.95 -5.51
CA LYS A 59 34.83 -3.03 -5.50
C LYS A 59 34.98 -3.72 -6.87
N GLU A 60 34.43 -3.12 -7.94
CA GLU A 60 34.47 -3.62 -9.32
C GLU A 60 33.76 -4.97 -9.54
N THR A 61 32.79 -5.32 -8.69
CA THR A 61 31.98 -6.54 -8.84
C THR A 61 30.77 -6.28 -9.74
N VAL A 62 30.58 -7.11 -10.77
CA VAL A 62 29.41 -7.01 -11.69
C VAL A 62 28.13 -7.37 -10.94
N ILE A 63 27.15 -6.48 -11.03
CA ILE A 63 25.87 -6.57 -10.32
C ILE A 63 24.72 -6.70 -11.32
N SER A 64 23.81 -7.65 -11.09
CA SER A 64 22.64 -7.93 -11.94
C SER A 64 21.45 -7.00 -11.66
N GLU A 65 21.48 -6.34 -10.51
CA GLU A 65 20.48 -5.40 -10.01
C GLU A 65 21.19 -4.13 -9.54
N PHE A 66 20.55 -2.96 -9.64
CA PHE A 66 21.14 -1.65 -9.39
C PHE A 66 21.10 -1.26 -7.90
N PRO A 67 22.21 -1.26 -7.14
CA PRO A 67 22.28 -0.72 -5.79
C PRO A 67 22.66 0.77 -5.81
N HIS A 68 22.53 1.40 -4.64
CA HIS A 68 22.63 2.83 -4.34
C HIS A 68 24.06 3.40 -4.40
N ASP A 69 25.07 2.57 -4.63
CA ASP A 69 26.50 2.90 -4.54
C ASP A 69 27.24 2.74 -5.88
N ILE A 70 26.65 3.20 -6.99
CA ILE A 70 27.29 3.11 -8.31
C ILE A 70 28.35 4.20 -8.43
N SER A 71 29.62 3.81 -8.35
CA SER A 71 30.76 4.68 -8.64
C SER A 71 31.22 4.59 -10.09
N THR A 72 30.86 3.51 -10.81
CA THR A 72 31.51 3.16 -12.08
C THR A 72 30.55 2.48 -13.07
N VAL A 73 30.54 2.97 -14.30
CA VAL A 73 29.83 2.41 -15.45
C VAL A 73 30.85 1.96 -16.51
N TRP A 74 30.72 0.73 -17.00
CA TRP A 74 31.56 0.22 -18.08
C TRP A 74 30.78 0.24 -19.38
N LEU A 75 31.34 0.91 -20.39
CA LEU A 75 30.73 1.07 -21.70
C LEU A 75 31.57 0.29 -22.72
N LEU A 76 30.97 -0.78 -23.26
CA LEU A 76 31.53 -1.54 -24.38
C LEU A 76 30.93 -0.99 -25.67
N SER A 77 31.78 -0.45 -26.53
CA SER A 77 31.39 0.05 -27.84
C SER A 77 31.67 -0.96 -28.94
N ASP A 78 30.78 -1.01 -29.92
CA ASP A 78 30.97 -1.73 -31.18
C ASP A 78 31.70 -0.90 -32.24
N THR A 79 32.03 0.35 -31.93
CA THR A 79 32.79 1.29 -32.77
C THR A 79 34.12 1.65 -32.10
N ILE A 80 35.19 1.80 -32.88
CA ILE A 80 36.54 2.02 -32.33
C ILE A 80 36.63 3.39 -31.63
N LEU A 81 36.89 3.36 -30.34
CA LEU A 81 37.06 4.52 -29.47
C LEU A 81 38.44 5.16 -29.64
N SER A 82 38.50 6.48 -29.58
CA SER A 82 39.77 7.20 -29.57
C SER A 82 40.56 6.93 -28.29
N PRO A 83 41.88 6.65 -28.37
CA PRO A 83 42.74 6.56 -27.19
C PRO A 83 42.89 7.90 -26.46
N ASP A 84 42.60 9.00 -27.14
CA ASP A 84 42.68 10.37 -26.62
C ASP A 84 41.31 10.90 -26.13
N ILE A 85 40.35 10.00 -25.87
CA ILE A 85 39.00 10.38 -25.43
C ILE A 85 39.02 11.06 -24.05
N GLU A 86 38.35 12.20 -23.97
CA GLU A 86 38.27 13.04 -22.76
C GLU A 86 36.81 13.20 -22.31
N LEU A 87 36.61 13.74 -21.10
CA LEU A 87 35.27 13.93 -20.54
C LEU A 87 34.36 14.79 -21.43
N LYS A 88 34.92 15.77 -22.13
CA LYS A 88 34.20 16.66 -23.07
C LYS A 88 33.58 15.89 -24.25
N ASP A 89 34.07 14.69 -24.53
CA ASP A 89 33.59 13.82 -25.61
C ASP A 89 32.44 12.93 -25.14
N ILE A 90 32.04 13.01 -23.86
CA ILE A 90 30.90 12.32 -23.27
C ILE A 90 29.77 13.32 -23.02
N ASP A 91 28.69 13.20 -23.78
CA ASP A 91 27.46 13.96 -23.59
C ASP A 91 26.58 13.27 -22.54
N CYS A 92 26.92 13.53 -21.28
CA CYS A 92 26.16 13.14 -20.10
C CYS A 92 26.61 13.97 -18.88
N SER A 93 25.74 14.84 -18.35
CA SER A 93 26.06 15.73 -17.22
C SER A 93 26.38 15.01 -15.91
N VAL A 94 26.13 13.71 -15.87
CA VAL A 94 26.26 12.82 -14.72
C VAL A 94 27.65 12.17 -14.64
N VAL A 95 28.36 12.09 -15.77
CA VAL A 95 29.70 11.49 -15.83
C VAL A 95 30.71 12.54 -15.37
N SER A 96 31.55 12.18 -14.39
CA SER A 96 32.56 13.07 -13.81
C SER A 96 33.98 12.75 -14.21
N ALA A 97 34.24 11.53 -14.72
CA ALA A 97 35.52 11.16 -15.31
C ALA A 97 35.36 10.07 -16.37
N VAL A 98 36.25 10.08 -17.36
CA VAL A 98 36.41 9.02 -18.37
C VAL A 98 37.80 8.40 -18.19
N SER A 99 37.90 7.09 -18.36
CA SER A 99 39.19 6.41 -18.46
C SER A 99 39.15 5.45 -19.64
N TYR A 100 40.03 5.68 -20.61
CA TYR A 100 40.23 4.78 -21.73
C TYR A 100 40.85 3.47 -21.24
N VAL A 101 40.21 2.35 -21.56
CA VAL A 101 40.69 1.02 -21.17
C VAL A 101 41.30 0.32 -22.38
N ASN A 102 40.56 0.30 -23.48
CA ASN A 102 41.03 -0.15 -24.78
C ASN A 102 40.11 0.37 -25.90
N ARG A 103 40.41 -0.03 -27.14
CA ARG A 103 39.76 0.43 -28.37
C ARG A 103 38.25 0.23 -28.44
N LEU A 104 37.67 -0.55 -27.54
CA LEU A 104 36.23 -0.85 -27.49
C LEU A 104 35.62 -0.67 -26.09
N MET A 105 36.40 -0.22 -25.10
CA MET A 105 35.92 -0.14 -23.72
C MET A 105 36.37 1.12 -22.98
N LEU A 106 35.39 1.77 -22.33
CA LEU A 106 35.60 2.88 -21.40
C LEU A 106 35.16 2.50 -19.99
N LYS A 107 35.85 3.07 -19.02
CA LYS A 107 35.41 3.16 -17.63
C LYS A 107 34.94 4.60 -17.37
N LEU A 108 33.67 4.75 -16.98
CA LEU A 108 33.05 6.03 -16.67
C LEU A 108 32.82 6.13 -15.17
N THR A 109 33.22 7.24 -14.57
CA THR A 109 32.91 7.55 -13.17
C THR A 109 31.66 8.42 -13.12
N ILE A 110 30.75 8.07 -12.22
CA ILE A 110 29.47 8.77 -12.05
C ILE A 110 29.58 9.70 -10.84
N ASP A 111 29.22 10.97 -11.00
CA ASP A 111 28.97 11.85 -9.86
C ASP A 111 27.56 11.58 -9.33
N THR A 112 27.50 10.77 -8.27
CA THR A 112 26.25 10.36 -7.64
C THR A 112 25.49 11.53 -7.00
N SER A 113 26.11 12.70 -6.81
CA SER A 113 25.40 13.90 -6.35
C SER A 113 24.55 14.56 -7.44
N GLN A 114 24.85 14.29 -8.73
CA GLN A 114 24.15 14.84 -9.89
C GLN A 114 23.05 13.92 -10.42
N VAL A 115 22.84 12.76 -9.79
CA VAL A 115 21.89 11.72 -10.24
C VAL A 115 20.83 11.49 -9.18
N LYS A 116 19.56 11.70 -9.53
CA LYS A 116 18.47 11.32 -8.64
C LYS A 116 18.09 9.86 -8.88
N LYS A 117 17.76 9.15 -7.80
CA LYS A 117 17.36 7.74 -7.87
C LYS A 117 16.07 7.59 -8.71
N GLY A 118 16.16 6.90 -9.84
CA GLY A 118 15.05 6.73 -10.80
C GLY A 118 15.05 7.71 -11.98
N GLU A 119 15.99 8.65 -12.02
CA GLU A 119 16.19 9.57 -13.14
C GLU A 119 16.81 8.81 -14.33
N GLU A 120 16.20 8.95 -15.51
CA GLU A 120 16.81 8.44 -16.74
C GLU A 120 17.86 9.43 -17.23
N PHE A 121 19.10 8.99 -17.30
CA PHE A 121 20.15 9.73 -18.01
C PHE A 121 20.62 8.90 -19.20
N SER A 122 20.86 9.59 -20.32
CA SER A 122 21.48 9.00 -21.49
C SER A 122 22.97 9.30 -21.46
N ILE A 123 23.79 8.29 -21.70
CA ILE A 123 25.20 8.50 -22.00
C ILE A 123 25.35 8.42 -23.51
N ARG A 124 25.92 9.47 -24.10
CA ARG A 124 26.29 9.51 -25.52
C ARG A 124 27.76 9.86 -25.64
N ILE A 125 28.46 9.16 -26.53
CA ILE A 125 29.82 9.53 -26.93
C ILE A 125 29.70 10.39 -28.19
N ASN A 126 30.30 11.57 -28.18
CA ASN A 126 30.33 12.51 -29.30
C ASN A 126 31.18 11.94 -30.45
N SER A 127 31.01 12.48 -31.65
CA SER A 127 31.76 12.04 -32.84
C SER A 127 33.27 12.01 -32.63
N ASP A 128 33.76 12.96 -31.85
CA ASP A 128 35.19 13.21 -31.63
C ASP A 128 35.80 12.21 -30.63
N GLY A 129 34.95 11.46 -29.89
CA GLY A 129 35.36 10.36 -29.03
C GLY A 129 35.62 9.03 -29.78
N TYR A 130 35.37 8.98 -31.09
CA TYR A 130 35.61 7.80 -31.94
C TYR A 130 36.74 8.05 -32.94
N LEU A 131 37.53 7.01 -33.22
CA LEU A 131 38.62 7.08 -34.20
C LEU A 131 38.11 7.20 -35.65
N ASN A 132 36.86 6.82 -35.94
CA ASN A 132 36.15 7.00 -37.21
C ASN A 132 34.62 7.07 -36.97
N HIS A 133 33.94 8.10 -37.47
CA HIS A 133 32.57 8.54 -37.12
C HIS A 133 31.41 7.51 -37.10
N ASN A 134 30.60 7.50 -36.02
CA ASN A 134 29.16 7.85 -35.92
C ASN A 134 28.54 7.24 -34.63
N GLY A 135 28.33 8.04 -33.58
CA GLY A 135 27.84 7.57 -32.27
C GLY A 135 26.31 7.46 -32.15
N ASN A 136 25.80 6.33 -31.64
CA ASN A 136 24.40 6.14 -31.24
C ASN A 136 24.20 6.38 -29.73
N SER A 137 22.99 6.84 -29.35
CA SER A 137 22.57 7.04 -27.95
C SER A 137 21.99 5.77 -27.33
N ILE A 138 22.23 5.55 -26.03
CA ILE A 138 21.66 4.45 -25.25
C ILE A 138 20.76 5.04 -24.16
N ARG A 139 19.56 4.50 -23.98
CA ARG A 139 18.67 4.77 -22.82
C ARG A 139 18.61 3.54 -21.92
N ARG A 140 18.80 3.71 -20.61
CA ARG A 140 18.63 2.63 -19.60
C ARG A 140 17.80 3.15 -18.42
N LYS A 141 16.91 2.28 -17.94
CA LYS A 141 15.98 2.52 -16.83
C LYS A 141 16.50 1.83 -15.57
N LEU A 142 16.56 2.56 -14.46
CA LEU A 142 16.85 2.03 -13.11
C LEU A 142 15.60 1.32 -12.56
N PRO A 143 15.67 0.05 -12.11
CA PRO A 143 14.58 -0.57 -11.37
C PRO A 143 14.55 -0.06 -9.92
N ILE A 144 13.35 0.23 -9.42
CA ILE A 144 13.09 0.75 -8.06
C ILE A 144 12.90 -0.44 -7.12
N ILE A 145 13.70 -0.55 -6.06
CA ILE A 145 13.66 -1.68 -5.11
C ILE A 145 12.85 -1.36 -3.83
N ASN A 146 12.37 -0.13 -3.64
CA ASN A 146 11.34 0.18 -2.63
C ASN A 146 10.74 1.55 -2.95
N THR A 147 9.46 1.61 -3.33
CA THR A 147 8.84 2.89 -3.72
C THR A 147 8.65 3.81 -2.51
N LEU A 148 8.37 3.26 -1.30
CA LEU A 148 8.14 4.04 -0.07
C LEU A 148 9.36 4.89 0.35
N ASP A 149 10.58 4.34 0.26
CA ASP A 149 11.81 5.04 0.65
C ASP A 149 12.10 6.29 -0.19
N LEU A 150 11.72 6.25 -1.47
CA LEU A 150 11.85 7.38 -2.39
C LEU A 150 10.85 8.49 -2.03
N PHE A 151 9.65 8.14 -1.61
CA PHE A 151 8.60 9.09 -1.22
C PHE A 151 8.90 9.79 0.10
N ASP A 152 9.42 9.06 1.09
CA ASP A 152 9.83 9.66 2.36
C ASP A 152 10.89 10.75 2.13
N ASN A 153 11.78 10.59 1.17
CA ASN A 153 12.93 11.49 1.01
C ASN A 153 12.78 12.53 -0.10
N THR A 154 11.59 12.67 -0.73
CA THR A 154 11.38 13.62 -1.82
C THR A 154 10.07 14.40 -1.71
N ASP A 155 10.05 15.62 -2.27
CA ASP A 155 8.84 16.46 -2.44
C ASP A 155 8.15 16.23 -3.79
N LEU A 156 8.64 15.26 -4.58
CA LEU A 156 8.18 15.00 -5.94
C LEU A 156 6.70 14.58 -5.93
N GLY A 157 5.85 15.33 -6.64
CA GLY A 157 4.43 14.99 -6.84
C GLY A 157 3.48 15.46 -5.75
N ARG A 158 3.94 16.24 -4.76
CA ARG A 158 3.05 16.89 -3.78
C ARG A 158 2.36 18.10 -4.38
N ASN A 159 1.03 18.12 -4.28
CA ASN A 159 0.20 19.26 -4.63
C ASN A 159 -0.14 20.04 -3.36
N THR A 160 0.24 21.31 -3.31
CA THR A 160 -0.13 22.20 -2.22
C THR A 160 -1.63 22.48 -2.27
N ILE A 161 -2.35 22.10 -1.21
CA ILE A 161 -3.78 22.38 -1.03
C ILE A 161 -3.97 23.78 -0.46
N THR A 162 -3.14 24.15 0.51
CA THR A 162 -3.10 25.51 1.06
C THR A 162 -1.69 25.86 1.53
N ASN A 163 -1.35 27.15 1.47
CA ASN A 163 -0.11 27.74 2.00
C ASN A 163 -0.39 28.95 2.92
N THR A 164 -1.63 29.04 3.41
CA THR A 164 -2.09 30.11 4.29
C THR A 164 -2.06 29.61 5.72
N TYR A 165 -1.37 30.36 6.58
CA TYR A 165 -1.27 30.01 7.99
C TYR A 165 -2.64 30.01 8.68
N SER A 166 -2.92 29.03 9.52
CA SER A 166 -4.13 28.99 10.35
C SER A 166 -3.92 28.21 11.65
N ASP A 167 -4.27 28.86 12.76
CA ASP A 167 -4.20 28.30 14.12
C ASP A 167 -5.27 27.21 14.35
N GLU A 168 -6.54 27.49 14.06
CA GLU A 168 -7.65 26.53 14.30
C GLU A 168 -8.43 26.19 13.03
N GLY A 169 -7.91 26.60 11.87
CA GLY A 169 -8.54 26.35 10.58
C GLY A 169 -8.67 24.87 10.28
N THR A 170 -9.69 24.53 9.50
CA THR A 170 -9.87 23.21 8.91
C THR A 170 -9.60 23.30 7.41
N CYS A 171 -8.64 22.53 6.93
CA CYS A 171 -8.36 22.36 5.52
C CYS A 171 -9.09 21.11 5.01
N SER A 172 -10.09 21.30 4.16
CA SER A 172 -10.77 20.20 3.46
C SER A 172 -9.91 19.70 2.30
N ILE A 173 -9.80 18.38 2.18
CA ILE A 173 -9.01 17.68 1.16
C ILE A 173 -9.95 16.72 0.43
N THR A 174 -9.88 16.71 -0.90
CA THR A 174 -10.56 15.71 -1.73
C THR A 174 -9.52 14.88 -2.47
N THR A 175 -9.54 13.57 -2.30
CA THR A 175 -8.68 12.64 -3.04
C THR A 175 -9.34 12.32 -4.39
N SER A 176 -8.54 12.31 -5.45
CA SER A 176 -9.01 12.25 -6.84
C SER A 176 -8.70 10.93 -7.54
N LYS A 177 -7.73 10.17 -7.00
CA LYS A 177 -7.21 8.94 -7.60
C LYS A 177 -7.36 7.75 -6.67
N PHE A 178 -7.12 7.92 -5.37
CA PHE A 178 -7.14 6.84 -4.40
C PHE A 178 -7.98 7.23 -3.18
N GLY A 179 -8.94 6.37 -2.81
CA GLY A 179 -9.73 6.57 -1.60
C GLY A 179 -8.99 6.10 -0.35
N ILE A 180 -9.39 6.63 0.80
CA ILE A 180 -8.87 6.26 2.11
C ILE A 180 -9.77 5.18 2.71
N ILE A 181 -9.19 4.04 3.09
CA ILE A 181 -9.91 2.98 3.80
C ILE A 181 -10.15 3.41 5.25
N GLN A 182 -11.36 3.19 5.73
CA GLN A 182 -11.79 3.63 7.05
C GLN A 182 -11.17 2.80 8.20
N PHE A 183 -10.97 3.44 9.35
CA PHE A 183 -10.66 2.78 10.63
C PHE A 183 -11.71 3.13 11.73
N PRO A 184 -12.71 2.27 12.01
CA PRO A 184 -13.91 2.63 12.76
C PRO A 184 -13.68 3.16 14.19
N ASN A 185 -14.55 4.10 14.59
CA ASN A 185 -14.54 4.79 15.88
C ASN A 185 -15.56 4.20 16.88
N LEU A 186 -16.67 3.60 16.44
CA LEU A 186 -17.68 3.01 17.33
C LEU A 186 -18.61 2.02 16.59
N GLN A 187 -19.28 1.14 17.36
CA GLN A 187 -20.19 0.06 16.90
C GLN A 187 -21.14 0.44 15.75
N ALA A 188 -21.60 1.69 15.67
CA ALA A 188 -22.50 2.17 14.61
C ALA A 188 -21.85 2.26 13.22
N THR A 189 -20.52 2.15 13.11
CA THR A 189 -19.75 2.37 11.86
C THR A 189 -19.30 1.07 11.17
N LEU A 190 -19.61 -0.11 11.74
CA LEU A 190 -19.26 -1.41 11.16
C LEU A 190 -19.85 -1.63 9.76
N SER A 191 -20.93 -0.92 9.42
CA SER A 191 -21.61 -1.00 8.12
C SER A 191 -20.86 -0.34 6.95
N LYS A 192 -19.73 0.35 7.17
CA LYS A 192 -19.01 1.13 6.14
C LYS A 192 -17.50 0.90 6.08
N ALA A 193 -16.99 -0.09 6.80
CA ALA A 193 -15.57 -0.24 7.10
C ALA A 193 -14.63 -0.52 5.90
N ARG A 194 -15.15 -0.68 4.67
CA ARG A 194 -14.34 -0.67 3.44
C ARG A 194 -14.74 0.40 2.42
N SER A 195 -15.65 1.31 2.77
CA SER A 195 -15.99 2.45 1.93
C SER A 195 -14.75 3.31 1.72
N LEU A 196 -14.40 3.53 0.46
CA LEU A 196 -13.32 4.42 0.07
C LEU A 196 -13.76 5.87 0.29
N TYR A 197 -13.15 6.53 1.26
CA TYR A 197 -13.40 7.95 1.52
C TYR A 197 -12.54 8.81 0.61
N THR A 198 -13.20 9.62 -0.20
CA THR A 198 -12.53 10.61 -1.05
C THR A 198 -12.55 12.02 -0.44
N SER A 199 -13.26 12.22 0.67
CA SER A 199 -13.29 13.51 1.38
C SER A 199 -12.74 13.35 2.79
N CYS A 200 -11.73 14.15 3.11
CA CYS A 200 -11.09 14.21 4.41
C CYS A 200 -10.74 15.65 4.79
N SER A 201 -10.27 15.89 6.00
CA SER A 201 -9.81 17.19 6.44
C SER A 201 -8.66 17.09 7.43
N VAL A 202 -7.85 18.15 7.46
CA VAL A 202 -6.79 18.33 8.46
C VAL A 202 -6.96 19.68 9.13
N THR A 203 -6.86 19.72 10.46
CA THR A 203 -6.96 20.97 11.22
C THR A 203 -5.59 21.56 11.57
N GLY A 204 -5.56 22.85 11.93
CA GLY A 204 -4.38 23.52 12.50
C GLY A 204 -3.81 22.75 13.69
N ASN A 205 -4.69 22.28 14.58
CA ASN A 205 -4.37 21.44 15.74
C ASN A 205 -3.97 19.99 15.40
N CYS A 206 -3.44 19.75 14.20
CA CYS A 206 -2.90 18.47 13.74
C CYS A 206 -3.87 17.30 13.89
N LEU A 207 -5.15 17.57 13.64
CA LEU A 207 -6.20 16.56 13.64
C LEU A 207 -6.55 16.19 12.21
N PHE A 208 -6.35 14.94 11.83
CA PHE A 208 -6.86 14.38 10.59
C PHE A 208 -8.25 13.76 10.82
N ASN A 209 -9.19 14.03 9.92
CA ASN A 209 -10.53 13.47 9.93
C ASN A 209 -10.90 12.90 8.55
N ALA A 210 -11.44 11.70 8.51
CA ALA A 210 -12.04 11.11 7.31
C ALA A 210 -13.21 10.20 7.71
N GLY A 211 -14.40 10.46 7.18
CA GLY A 211 -15.59 9.75 7.62
C GLY A 211 -15.84 9.92 9.13
N GLY A 212 -15.96 8.81 9.86
CA GLY A 212 -16.09 8.79 11.33
C GLY A 212 -14.76 8.67 12.09
N CYS A 213 -13.62 8.77 11.39
CA CYS A 213 -12.30 8.50 11.96
C CYS A 213 -11.59 9.79 12.34
N THR A 214 -10.88 9.75 13.47
CA THR A 214 -10.10 10.89 13.95
C THR A 214 -8.72 10.42 14.40
N LEU A 215 -7.68 11.07 13.85
CA LEU A 215 -6.27 10.84 14.18
C LEU A 215 -5.63 12.16 14.62
N GLY A 216 -5.14 12.21 15.84
CA GLY A 216 -4.41 13.36 16.39
C GLY A 216 -2.91 13.10 16.40
N ILE A 217 -2.14 13.98 15.78
CA ILE A 217 -0.67 13.92 15.72
C ILE A 217 -0.12 15.16 16.42
N ASN A 218 0.38 15.03 17.65
CA ASN A 218 0.77 16.18 18.47
C ASN A 218 -0.38 17.18 18.70
N GLN A 219 -1.62 16.73 18.87
CA GLN A 219 -2.83 17.56 18.90
C GLN A 219 -2.85 18.53 20.10
N ARG A 220 -2.28 19.72 19.92
CA ARG A 220 -2.17 20.75 20.95
C ARG A 220 -1.82 22.10 20.34
N ASP A 221 -2.69 23.08 20.45
CA ASP A 221 -2.40 24.50 20.20
C ASP A 221 -1.43 24.77 19.02
N ASN A 222 -1.66 24.13 17.86
CA ASN A 222 -0.76 24.18 16.70
C ASN A 222 -1.43 24.91 15.55
N GLY A 223 -0.64 25.51 14.65
CA GLY A 223 -1.15 26.09 13.40
C GLY A 223 -0.46 25.51 12.17
N TYR A 224 -1.22 25.14 11.14
CA TYR A 224 -0.61 24.74 9.87
C TYR A 224 -0.16 25.97 9.09
N LYS A 225 0.95 25.86 8.35
CA LYS A 225 1.38 26.80 7.32
C LYS A 225 1.06 26.27 5.93
N THR A 226 1.38 25.00 5.69
CA THR A 226 1.18 24.33 4.41
C THR A 226 0.53 22.97 4.65
N ILE A 227 -0.50 22.67 3.86
CA ILE A 227 -1.06 21.32 3.74
C ILE A 227 -0.89 20.89 2.29
N SER A 228 -0.36 19.68 2.07
CA SER A 228 -0.22 19.12 0.73
C SER A 228 -0.73 17.69 0.65
N LEU A 229 -1.14 17.32 -0.57
CA LEU A 229 -1.66 16.00 -0.91
C LEU A 229 -0.81 15.40 -2.03
N GLN A 230 -0.52 14.12 -1.92
CA GLN A 230 0.08 13.33 -2.98
C GLN A 230 -0.65 11.99 -3.12
N GLU A 231 -0.95 11.60 -4.35
CA GLU A 231 -1.67 10.37 -4.69
C GLU A 231 -0.90 9.61 -5.77
N VAL A 232 -0.38 8.42 -5.44
CA VAL A 232 0.51 7.67 -6.35
C VAL A 232 0.27 6.16 -6.23
N PRO A 233 0.29 5.41 -7.34
CA PRO A 233 0.45 3.96 -7.27
C PRO A 233 1.81 3.63 -6.63
N VAL A 234 1.82 2.66 -5.71
CA VAL A 234 3.03 2.19 -5.04
C VAL A 234 3.12 0.70 -5.32
N ASP A 235 4.18 0.25 -6.00
CA ASP A 235 4.32 -1.14 -6.46
C ASP A 235 4.27 -2.13 -5.28
N ASP A 236 4.76 -1.70 -4.11
CA ASP A 236 4.83 -2.52 -2.90
C ASP A 236 3.53 -2.50 -2.06
N ALA A 237 2.56 -1.62 -2.31
CA ALA A 237 1.35 -1.48 -1.48
C ALA A 237 0.06 -1.20 -2.29
N ILE A 238 0.09 -1.49 -3.60
CA ILE A 238 -0.98 -1.30 -4.60
C ILE A 238 -1.29 0.19 -4.90
N SER A 239 -1.33 1.07 -3.88
CA SER A 239 -1.47 2.53 -4.03
C SER A 239 -1.26 3.25 -2.68
N SER A 240 -0.83 4.52 -2.70
CA SER A 240 -0.79 5.34 -1.48
C SER A 240 -1.35 6.76 -1.65
N THR A 241 -1.95 7.24 -0.56
CA THR A 241 -2.32 8.65 -0.37
C THR A 241 -1.47 9.20 0.76
N ARG A 242 -0.68 10.23 0.47
CA ARG A 242 0.14 10.96 1.45
C ARG A 242 -0.47 12.34 1.70
N ILE A 243 -0.63 12.67 2.97
CA ILE A 243 -1.00 14.00 3.44
C ILE A 243 0.13 14.55 4.29
N THR A 244 0.66 15.71 3.91
CA THR A 244 1.70 16.41 4.69
C THR A 244 1.09 17.59 5.41
N TRP A 245 1.40 17.69 6.70
CA TRP A 245 1.18 18.88 7.50
C TRP A 245 2.53 19.50 7.81
N ASP A 246 2.68 20.78 7.48
CA ASP A 246 3.84 21.60 7.80
C ASP A 246 3.34 22.88 8.48
N GLY A 247 3.84 23.15 9.68
CA GLY A 247 3.32 24.22 10.52
C GLY A 247 4.14 24.42 11.78
N TYR A 248 3.52 25.01 12.79
CA TYR A 248 4.20 25.47 14.00
C TYR A 248 3.56 24.92 15.27
N MET A 249 4.40 24.48 16.21
CA MET A 249 4.04 23.73 17.42
C MET A 249 4.73 24.30 18.69
N PRO A 250 3.98 24.90 19.65
CA PRO A 250 2.64 25.48 19.57
C PRO A 250 2.65 26.91 19.00
N TYR A 251 1.48 27.46 18.63
CA TYR A 251 1.11 28.78 18.04
C TYR A 251 2.17 29.89 18.05
N SER A 252 3.28 29.64 17.39
CA SER A 252 4.41 30.55 17.35
C SER A 252 5.11 30.29 16.04
N GLN A 253 4.95 31.24 15.10
CA GLN A 253 5.62 31.24 13.79
C GLN A 253 7.15 31.46 13.92
N ASN A 254 7.74 30.99 15.01
CA ASN A 254 9.16 30.88 15.21
C ASN A 254 9.61 29.56 14.57
N GLU A 255 10.65 29.62 13.73
CA GLU A 255 11.19 28.44 13.06
C GLU A 255 11.67 27.36 14.03
N SER A 256 12.05 27.71 15.27
CA SER A 256 12.38 26.69 16.30
C SER A 256 11.18 25.81 16.68
N ASN A 257 9.96 26.30 16.45
CA ASN A 257 8.71 25.59 16.72
C ASN A 257 8.15 24.92 15.47
N ARG A 258 8.82 25.03 14.31
CA ARG A 258 8.32 24.43 13.08
C ARG A 258 8.37 22.90 13.17
N GLY A 259 7.25 22.26 12.85
CA GLY A 259 7.09 20.82 12.84
C GLY A 259 6.47 20.37 11.53
N MET A 260 6.81 19.15 11.12
CA MET A 260 6.28 18.57 9.90
C MET A 260 6.09 17.08 10.08
N TRP A 261 4.93 16.59 9.62
CA TRP A 261 4.62 15.17 9.60
C TRP A 261 3.90 14.79 8.32
N ASP A 262 4.05 13.52 7.98
CA ASP A 262 3.42 12.87 6.85
C ASP A 262 2.54 11.73 7.35
N LEU A 263 1.34 11.63 6.78
CA LEU A 263 0.41 10.54 6.98
C LEU A 263 0.22 9.80 5.66
N TYR A 264 0.53 8.51 5.65
CA TYR A 264 0.44 7.65 4.47
C TYR A 264 -0.66 6.61 4.65
N PHE A 265 -1.66 6.62 3.77
CA PHE A 265 -2.66 5.58 3.64
C PHE A 265 -2.29 4.62 2.52
N LEU A 266 -2.37 3.32 2.77
CA LEU A 266 -1.96 2.28 1.84
C LEU A 266 -3.17 1.52 1.28
N GLY A 267 -3.02 0.93 0.09
CA GLY A 267 -4.10 0.23 -0.62
C GLY A 267 -4.62 -1.02 0.09
N ASN A 268 -3.81 -1.60 0.99
CA ASN A 268 -4.18 -2.73 1.85
C ASN A 268 -4.87 -2.30 3.16
N GLY A 269 -5.15 -1.01 3.36
CA GLY A 269 -5.82 -0.49 4.55
C GLY A 269 -4.91 -0.30 5.77
N ASP A 270 -3.62 -0.61 5.64
CA ASP A 270 -2.62 -0.16 6.61
C ASP A 270 -2.34 1.34 6.40
N PHE A 271 -1.76 1.97 7.41
CA PHE A 271 -1.27 3.32 7.30
C PHE A 271 -0.11 3.55 8.26
N TYR A 272 0.68 4.60 8.01
CA TYR A 272 1.77 4.97 8.89
C TYR A 272 1.97 6.48 8.93
N ILE A 273 2.58 6.93 10.01
CA ILE A 273 2.96 8.31 10.26
C ILE A 273 4.49 8.38 10.19
N ARG A 274 5.00 9.41 9.53
CA ARG A 274 6.40 9.82 9.63
C ARG A 274 6.47 11.22 10.22
N ILE A 275 7.28 11.38 11.25
CA ILE A 275 7.56 12.69 11.82
C ILE A 275 8.85 13.20 11.20
N THR A 276 8.75 14.15 10.27
CA THR A 276 9.92 14.68 9.56
C THR A 276 10.68 15.66 10.46
N SER A 277 9.97 16.53 11.18
CA SER A 277 10.56 17.41 12.18
C SER A 277 9.58 17.65 13.33
N LEU A 278 10.13 17.88 14.52
CA LEU A 278 9.38 18.33 15.69
C LEU A 278 9.90 19.69 16.11
N GLY A 279 9.00 20.64 16.35
CA GLY A 279 9.34 21.89 17.02
C GLY A 279 9.80 21.65 18.45
N THR A 280 10.38 22.67 19.08
CA THR A 280 10.93 22.59 20.45
C THR A 280 9.94 22.18 21.55
N ASN A 281 8.64 22.11 21.26
CA ASN A 281 7.57 21.71 22.17
C ASN A 281 6.80 20.48 21.66
N GLY A 282 7.39 19.29 21.78
CA GLY A 282 6.78 18.02 21.34
C GLY A 282 5.76 17.37 22.29
N SER A 283 5.11 18.14 23.18
CA SER A 283 4.30 17.62 24.29
C SER A 283 2.77 17.63 24.06
N GLY A 284 2.32 17.42 22.82
CA GLY A 284 0.91 17.21 22.47
C GLY A 284 0.48 15.74 22.55
N SER A 285 -0.80 15.49 22.25
CA SER A 285 -1.35 14.12 22.27
C SER A 285 -1.20 13.42 20.93
N TYR A 286 -0.95 12.11 21.00
CA TYR A 286 -0.79 11.22 19.87
C TYR A 286 -1.82 10.11 20.04
N GLN A 287 -2.91 10.17 19.28
CA GLN A 287 -4.04 9.28 19.49
C GLN A 287 -4.80 8.96 18.22
N ILE A 288 -5.34 7.74 18.17
CA ILE A 288 -6.25 7.27 17.13
C ILE A 288 -7.56 6.82 17.77
N ASN A 289 -8.68 7.45 17.40
CA ASN A 289 -10.01 7.17 17.95
C ASN A 289 -9.99 7.06 19.51
N GLY A 290 -9.23 7.92 20.18
CA GLY A 290 -9.07 7.95 21.64
C GLY A 290 -8.04 6.99 22.25
N ASN A 291 -7.40 6.12 21.45
CA ASN A 291 -6.29 5.26 21.90
C ASN A 291 -4.95 5.96 21.69
N SER A 292 -4.14 6.09 22.76
CA SER A 292 -2.84 6.75 22.67
C SER A 292 -1.77 5.88 22.00
N PHE A 293 -0.84 6.51 21.29
CA PHE A 293 0.38 5.87 20.77
C PHE A 293 1.61 6.72 21.06
N THR A 294 2.79 6.11 21.00
CA THR A 294 4.06 6.78 21.34
C THR A 294 4.49 7.77 20.27
N ASN A 295 4.91 8.97 20.66
CA ASN A 295 5.60 9.91 19.77
C ASN A 295 6.94 9.29 19.32
N PRO A 296 7.17 9.06 18.01
CA PRO A 296 8.37 8.39 17.52
C PRO A 296 9.60 9.32 17.48
N GLY A 297 9.45 10.63 17.74
CA GLY A 297 10.51 11.62 17.59
C GLY A 297 10.77 12.04 16.14
N ALA A 298 11.61 13.06 15.95
CA ALA A 298 11.98 13.53 14.61
C ALA A 298 12.76 12.46 13.83
N GLY A 299 12.41 12.27 12.56
CA GLY A 299 12.87 11.16 11.71
C GLY A 299 12.22 9.81 12.00
N GLY A 300 11.37 9.73 13.03
CA GLY A 300 10.74 8.49 13.49
C GLY A 300 9.43 8.16 12.77
N TYR A 301 8.98 6.92 12.96
CA TYR A 301 7.80 6.34 12.32
C TYR A 301 6.87 5.69 13.34
N VAL A 302 5.57 5.72 13.05
CA VAL A 302 4.57 4.88 13.71
C VAL A 302 3.74 4.19 12.63
N SER A 303 3.76 2.86 12.62
CA SER A 303 3.03 2.04 11.66
C SER A 303 1.82 1.38 12.32
N PHE A 304 0.73 1.32 11.57
CA PHE A 304 -0.55 0.76 12.01
C PHE A 304 -0.91 -0.39 11.08
N TYR A 305 -0.66 -1.62 11.54
CA TYR A 305 -1.00 -2.83 10.81
C TYR A 305 -2.42 -3.25 11.15
N ARG A 306 -3.30 -3.18 10.16
CA ARG A 306 -4.69 -3.58 10.30
C ARG A 306 -4.77 -5.06 10.64
N LYS A 307 -5.61 -5.43 11.63
CA LYS A 307 -5.74 -6.83 12.10
C LYS A 307 -7.00 -7.53 11.61
N ASP A 308 -7.96 -6.77 11.10
CA ASP A 308 -9.24 -7.29 10.65
C ASP A 308 -9.72 -6.57 9.39
N TYR A 309 -10.61 -7.24 8.66
CA TYR A 309 -11.19 -6.72 7.42
C TYR A 309 -11.85 -5.35 7.58
N TYR A 310 -12.38 -5.05 8.76
CA TYR A 310 -13.12 -3.84 9.03
C TYR A 310 -12.25 -2.67 9.53
N GLY A 311 -10.93 -2.83 9.65
CA GLY A 311 -10.07 -1.77 10.16
C GLY A 311 -10.37 -1.38 11.61
N THR A 312 -11.01 -2.26 12.41
CA THR A 312 -11.41 -1.90 13.79
C THR A 312 -10.29 -2.08 14.81
N LYS A 313 -9.25 -2.83 14.43
CA LYS A 313 -8.10 -3.13 15.27
C LYS A 313 -6.82 -2.96 14.47
N PHE A 314 -5.82 -2.38 15.13
CA PHE A 314 -4.48 -2.22 14.61
C PHE A 314 -3.45 -2.74 15.60
N ASP A 315 -2.40 -3.36 15.10
CA ASP A 315 -1.12 -3.43 15.81
C ASP A 315 -0.36 -2.14 15.52
N ILE A 316 -0.09 -1.38 16.57
CA ILE A 316 0.58 -0.08 16.50
C ILE A 316 2.02 -0.25 16.96
N VAL A 317 2.98 0.10 16.10
CA VAL A 317 4.40 -0.08 16.39
C VAL A 317 5.22 1.15 15.99
N THR A 318 6.25 1.45 16.78
CA THR A 318 7.15 2.60 16.57
C THR A 318 8.32 2.21 15.66
N GLU A 319 8.00 1.91 14.40
CA GLU A 319 8.95 1.52 13.37
C GLU A 319 8.41 1.90 11.99
N LYS A 320 9.29 1.89 10.99
CA LYS A 320 8.92 2.12 9.59
C LYS A 320 8.04 0.99 9.07
N TYR A 321 7.09 1.33 8.22
CA TYR A 321 6.16 0.37 7.63
C TYR A 321 6.91 -0.70 6.83
N ASP A 322 6.53 -1.95 7.04
CA ASP A 322 7.04 -3.12 6.37
C ASP A 322 5.85 -4.01 5.99
N ILE A 323 5.58 -4.14 4.68
CA ILE A 323 4.43 -4.90 4.19
C ILE A 323 4.46 -6.37 4.63
N SER A 324 5.63 -6.94 4.92
CA SER A 324 5.71 -8.33 5.39
C SER A 324 5.04 -8.55 6.76
N LYS A 325 4.77 -7.47 7.51
CA LYS A 325 4.07 -7.48 8.80
C LYS A 325 2.55 -7.26 8.67
N HIS A 326 2.04 -7.06 7.45
CA HIS A 326 0.60 -6.97 7.21
C HIS A 326 -0.09 -8.29 7.63
N HIS A 327 -1.20 -8.19 8.34
CA HIS A 327 -1.96 -9.38 8.76
C HIS A 327 -2.75 -9.92 7.58
N SER A 328 -2.42 -11.12 7.10
CA SER A 328 -3.17 -11.76 6.00
C SER A 328 -4.67 -11.92 6.31
N GLY A 329 -5.03 -12.13 7.58
CA GLY A 329 -6.42 -12.18 8.03
C GLY A 329 -7.18 -10.85 7.96
N ALA A 330 -6.48 -9.72 7.76
CA ALA A 330 -7.11 -8.42 7.56
C ALA A 330 -7.68 -8.23 6.15
N ASP A 331 -7.34 -9.09 5.20
CA ASP A 331 -7.93 -9.06 3.85
C ASP A 331 -9.12 -10.01 3.71
N GLU A 332 -9.33 -10.89 4.68
CA GLU A 332 -10.38 -11.90 4.66
C GLU A 332 -11.70 -11.33 5.19
N VAL A 333 -12.56 -10.98 4.23
CA VAL A 333 -13.97 -10.61 4.43
C VAL A 333 -14.79 -11.68 5.18
N LEU A 334 -14.48 -12.95 4.90
CA LEU A 334 -15.28 -14.12 5.24
C LEU A 334 -14.48 -15.00 6.19
N LYS A 335 -15.00 -15.26 7.39
CA LYS A 335 -14.37 -16.24 8.29
C LYS A 335 -14.49 -17.63 7.66
N SER A 336 -13.36 -18.30 7.42
CA SER A 336 -13.31 -19.66 6.88
C SER A 336 -13.45 -20.69 8.01
N ILE A 337 -14.51 -21.50 7.97
CA ILE A 337 -14.92 -22.35 9.09
C ILE A 337 -15.86 -23.48 8.60
N SER A 338 -16.01 -24.60 9.30
CA SER A 338 -17.00 -25.62 8.91
C SER A 338 -18.42 -25.24 9.33
N LEU A 339 -19.47 -25.83 8.72
CA LEU A 339 -20.85 -25.64 9.20
C LEU A 339 -20.99 -26.04 10.68
N THR A 340 -20.31 -27.11 11.09
CA THR A 340 -20.32 -27.59 12.47
C THR A 340 -19.77 -26.53 13.42
N ASP A 341 -18.63 -25.96 13.08
CA ASP A 341 -17.98 -24.93 13.88
C ASP A 341 -18.83 -23.65 13.89
N VAL A 342 -19.48 -23.26 12.80
CA VAL A 342 -20.40 -22.09 12.74
C VAL A 342 -21.60 -22.21 13.68
N LEU A 343 -22.09 -23.43 13.89
CA LEU A 343 -23.16 -23.74 14.83
C LEU A 343 -22.63 -23.82 16.28
N ALA A 344 -21.33 -24.01 16.48
CA ALA A 344 -20.69 -23.94 17.80
C ALA A 344 -20.16 -22.53 18.14
N ASP A 345 -19.95 -21.68 17.12
CA ASP A 345 -19.32 -20.37 17.21
C ASP A 345 -20.21 -19.35 17.94
N VAL A 346 -19.77 -18.96 19.13
CA VAL A 346 -20.34 -17.84 19.91
C VAL A 346 -19.58 -16.53 19.70
N ASP A 347 -18.37 -16.57 19.13
CA ASP A 347 -17.44 -15.44 19.02
C ASP A 347 -16.96 -15.21 17.57
N GLY A 348 -17.07 -13.98 17.07
CA GLY A 348 -16.62 -13.63 15.71
C GLY A 348 -17.66 -12.90 14.86
N LEU A 349 -18.80 -12.54 15.46
CA LEU A 349 -19.78 -11.66 14.86
C LEU A 349 -19.52 -10.20 15.24
N SER A 350 -19.80 -9.31 14.29
CA SER A 350 -19.88 -7.87 14.50
C SER A 350 -21.14 -7.53 15.30
N TYR A 351 -21.01 -6.75 16.36
CA TYR A 351 -22.14 -6.38 17.22
C TYR A 351 -22.82 -5.10 16.74
N ILE A 352 -24.14 -5.16 16.58
CA ILE A 352 -25.01 -4.00 16.33
C ILE A 352 -25.51 -3.41 17.65
N LEU A 353 -25.79 -4.29 18.62
CA LEU A 353 -26.38 -3.96 19.91
C LEU A 353 -25.71 -4.77 21.02
N LYS A 354 -25.41 -4.13 22.15
CA LYS A 354 -24.93 -4.72 23.41
C LYS A 354 -25.56 -4.04 24.63
N SER A 355 -26.88 -3.92 24.60
CA SER A 355 -27.67 -3.31 25.67
C SER A 355 -29.12 -3.76 25.54
N ASP A 356 -29.86 -3.71 26.65
CA ASP A 356 -31.29 -4.01 26.64
C ASP A 356 -32.06 -2.91 25.92
N VAL A 357 -32.55 -3.21 24.71
CA VAL A 357 -33.33 -2.27 23.88
C VAL A 357 -34.59 -2.95 23.39
N ASP A 358 -35.69 -2.22 23.53
CA ASP A 358 -37.04 -2.63 23.15
C ASP A 358 -37.49 -1.82 21.93
N ASP A 359 -38.35 -2.42 21.09
CA ASP A 359 -39.04 -1.79 19.95
C ASP A 359 -38.18 -0.95 18.98
N GLN A 360 -36.91 -1.31 18.80
CA GLN A 360 -36.00 -0.66 17.86
C GLN A 360 -35.68 -1.57 16.66
N THR A 361 -35.58 -0.97 15.47
CA THR A 361 -35.15 -1.67 14.26
C THR A 361 -33.80 -1.13 13.80
N TYR A 362 -32.86 -2.03 13.56
CA TYR A 362 -31.53 -1.70 13.05
C TYR A 362 -31.43 -2.10 11.57
N THR A 363 -30.84 -1.22 10.77
CA THR A 363 -30.50 -1.53 9.38
C THR A 363 -29.09 -2.11 9.34
N VAL A 364 -28.96 -3.33 8.82
CA VAL A 364 -27.71 -4.06 8.74
C VAL A 364 -27.37 -4.28 7.26
N GLY A 365 -26.33 -3.58 6.80
CA GLY A 365 -25.81 -3.72 5.45
C GLY A 365 -24.71 -4.78 5.38
N ASN A 366 -24.61 -5.44 4.23
CA ASN A 366 -23.56 -6.38 3.91
C ASN A 366 -23.04 -6.13 2.49
N GLU A 367 -21.77 -5.74 2.38
CA GLU A 367 -21.12 -5.43 1.10
C GLU A 367 -20.57 -6.67 0.38
N ASN A 368 -20.50 -7.82 1.05
CA ASN A 368 -19.81 -9.01 0.56
C ASN A 368 -20.71 -10.23 0.37
N PHE A 369 -21.99 -10.11 0.71
CA PHE A 369 -22.99 -11.15 0.51
C PHE A 369 -24.28 -10.51 0.03
N SER A 370 -24.82 -11.10 -1.02
CA SER A 370 -25.99 -10.64 -1.76
C SER A 370 -27.00 -11.77 -1.77
N TRP A 371 -28.08 -11.63 -0.99
CA TRP A 371 -29.04 -12.71 -0.83
C TRP A 371 -30.13 -12.66 -1.91
N PRO A 372 -30.28 -13.68 -2.75
CA PRO A 372 -31.34 -13.71 -3.75
C PRO A 372 -32.67 -14.13 -3.10
N LEU A 373 -33.69 -13.27 -3.20
CA LEU A 373 -35.05 -13.55 -2.75
C LEU A 373 -36.07 -12.98 -3.75
N ALA A 374 -37.04 -13.79 -4.17
CA ALA A 374 -38.16 -13.37 -5.01
C ALA A 374 -37.76 -12.61 -6.29
N GLY A 375 -36.68 -13.04 -6.97
CA GLY A 375 -36.19 -12.43 -8.21
C GLY A 375 -35.45 -11.11 -8.03
N LYS A 376 -35.14 -10.73 -6.77
CA LYS A 376 -34.31 -9.59 -6.41
C LYS A 376 -33.15 -10.03 -5.54
N THR A 377 -32.15 -9.16 -5.41
CA THR A 377 -30.99 -9.39 -4.57
C THR A 377 -30.95 -8.34 -3.48
N TYR A 378 -30.73 -8.77 -2.24
CA TYR A 378 -30.74 -7.91 -1.07
C TYR A 378 -29.38 -7.96 -0.38
N THR A 379 -28.82 -6.79 -0.15
CA THR A 379 -27.57 -6.56 0.60
C THR A 379 -27.83 -5.89 1.96
N THR A 380 -29.09 -5.61 2.26
CA THR A 380 -29.51 -4.87 3.47
C THR A 380 -30.65 -5.62 4.14
N PHE A 381 -30.56 -5.76 5.45
CA PHE A 381 -31.53 -6.44 6.29
C PHE A 381 -31.95 -5.53 7.45
N TYR A 382 -33.20 -5.64 7.89
CA TYR A 382 -33.76 -4.88 9.00
C TYR A 382 -33.93 -5.81 10.18
N VAL A 383 -33.11 -5.68 11.22
CA VAL A 383 -33.13 -6.58 12.38
C VAL A 383 -33.77 -5.85 13.54
N SER A 384 -34.87 -6.39 14.04
CA SER A 384 -35.63 -5.78 15.14
C SER A 384 -35.25 -6.35 16.49
N THR A 385 -35.22 -5.47 17.50
CA THR A 385 -35.11 -5.89 18.89
C THR A 385 -36.36 -6.64 19.35
N ASN A 386 -37.49 -6.48 18.65
CA ASN A 386 -38.73 -7.25 18.84
C ASN A 386 -38.73 -8.59 18.07
N SER A 387 -37.55 -9.20 17.90
CA SER A 387 -37.34 -10.58 17.42
C SER A 387 -37.91 -10.91 16.03
N TRP A 388 -37.72 -10.00 15.07
CA TRP A 388 -38.03 -10.23 13.66
C TRP A 388 -36.95 -9.66 12.71
N ILE A 389 -36.93 -10.15 11.47
CA ILE A 389 -36.09 -9.66 10.38
C ILE A 389 -36.92 -9.25 9.18
N GLY A 390 -36.62 -8.07 8.66
CA GLY A 390 -37.13 -7.52 7.42
C GLY A 390 -36.10 -7.59 6.30
N VAL A 391 -36.54 -7.92 5.10
CA VAL A 391 -35.65 -8.08 3.92
C VAL A 391 -35.99 -7.07 2.84
N THR A 392 -37.29 -6.85 2.57
CA THR A 392 -37.70 -6.01 1.45
C THR A 392 -37.83 -4.52 1.80
N GLY A 393 -37.79 -4.16 3.08
CA GLY A 393 -37.90 -2.77 3.54
C GLY A 393 -38.07 -2.63 5.05
N SER A 394 -37.91 -1.41 5.54
CA SER A 394 -38.15 -1.02 6.93
C SER A 394 -39.64 -1.19 7.28
N GLY A 395 -39.97 -2.10 8.20
CA GLY A 395 -41.34 -2.37 8.65
C GLY A 395 -42.00 -3.60 7.99
N SER A 396 -41.33 -4.23 7.03
CA SER A 396 -41.70 -5.58 6.58
C SER A 396 -41.13 -6.59 7.58
N GLU A 397 -42.00 -7.41 8.16
CA GLU A 397 -41.62 -8.47 9.10
C GLU A 397 -41.61 -9.83 8.37
N GLU A 398 -40.72 -10.05 7.41
CA GLU A 398 -40.72 -11.29 6.63
C GLU A 398 -40.34 -12.53 7.45
N VAL A 399 -39.41 -12.40 8.40
CA VAL A 399 -39.00 -13.49 9.29
C VAL A 399 -39.36 -13.12 10.73
N LYS A 400 -40.45 -13.69 11.24
CA LYS A 400 -40.92 -13.46 12.63
C LYS A 400 -40.54 -14.65 13.49
N VAL A 401 -39.64 -14.45 14.45
CA VAL A 401 -39.19 -15.55 15.33
C VAL A 401 -40.02 -15.59 16.62
N ASN A 402 -40.41 -14.43 17.15
CA ASN A 402 -41.27 -14.31 18.33
C ASN A 402 -42.29 -13.18 18.15
N ARG A 403 -43.52 -13.36 18.69
CA ARG A 403 -44.60 -12.36 18.67
C ARG A 403 -44.98 -11.82 20.05
N LYS A 404 -44.32 -12.27 21.12
CA LYS A 404 -44.62 -11.88 22.51
C LYS A 404 -43.86 -10.63 22.95
N ASP A 405 -43.74 -9.62 22.09
CA ASP A 405 -43.16 -8.33 22.46
C ASP A 405 -41.76 -8.46 23.12
N ALA A 406 -40.80 -8.92 22.32
CA ALA A 406 -39.46 -9.29 22.76
C ALA A 406 -38.55 -8.07 22.91
N LYS A 407 -37.52 -8.21 23.75
CA LYS A 407 -36.48 -7.19 23.95
C LYS A 407 -35.12 -7.81 23.70
N ALA A 408 -34.31 -7.20 22.84
CA ALA A 408 -32.96 -7.69 22.56
C ALA A 408 -31.98 -7.17 23.60
N HIS A 409 -31.08 -8.06 24.03
CA HIS A 409 -29.88 -7.73 24.80
C HIS A 409 -28.68 -7.57 23.87
N LEU A 410 -28.61 -8.41 22.83
CA LEU A 410 -27.49 -8.47 21.90
C LEU A 410 -28.00 -8.77 20.49
N LEU A 411 -27.51 -7.99 19.53
CA LEU A 411 -27.67 -8.26 18.10
C LEU A 411 -26.29 -8.28 17.47
N SER A 412 -26.01 -9.31 16.68
CA SER A 412 -24.75 -9.42 15.97
C SER A 412 -24.90 -10.09 14.61
N HIS A 413 -23.94 -9.89 13.72
CA HIS A 413 -23.98 -10.39 12.36
C HIS A 413 -22.58 -10.62 11.78
N GLY A 414 -22.46 -11.44 10.74
CA GLY A 414 -21.17 -11.73 10.13
C GLY A 414 -21.26 -12.67 8.95
N ASN A 415 -20.23 -12.61 8.10
CA ASN A 415 -20.12 -13.48 6.95
C ASN A 415 -19.16 -14.65 7.22
N TYR A 416 -19.49 -15.80 6.66
CA TYR A 416 -18.70 -17.02 6.78
C TYR A 416 -18.59 -17.74 5.44
N LYS A 417 -17.43 -18.33 5.20
CA LYS A 417 -17.22 -19.33 4.16
C LYS A 417 -17.22 -20.70 4.81
N LEU A 418 -18.22 -21.51 4.50
CA LEU A 418 -18.37 -22.87 5.02
C LEU A 418 -17.44 -23.80 4.24
N THR A 419 -16.28 -24.15 4.81
CA THR A 419 -15.19 -24.84 4.11
C THR A 419 -15.49 -26.29 3.76
N ASP A 420 -16.28 -26.96 4.59
CA ASP A 420 -16.68 -28.36 4.45
C ASP A 420 -17.73 -28.57 3.37
N ILE A 421 -18.59 -27.59 3.13
CA ILE A 421 -19.64 -27.65 2.09
C ILE A 421 -19.39 -26.69 0.91
N GLY A 422 -18.35 -25.86 0.99
CA GLY A 422 -17.93 -24.96 -0.09
C GLY A 422 -18.91 -23.82 -0.41
N ILE A 423 -19.75 -23.41 0.54
CA ILE A 423 -20.81 -22.39 0.36
C ILE A 423 -20.57 -21.19 1.28
N THR A 424 -20.89 -19.99 0.81
CA THR A 424 -20.88 -18.77 1.65
C THR A 424 -22.23 -18.57 2.36
N CYS A 425 -22.19 -18.15 3.63
CA CYS A 425 -23.39 -17.75 4.35
C CYS A 425 -23.22 -16.46 5.15
N TYR A 426 -24.33 -15.77 5.37
CA TYR A 426 -24.44 -14.64 6.28
C TYR A 426 -25.25 -15.03 7.51
N LYS A 427 -24.67 -14.81 8.70
CA LYS A 427 -25.26 -15.12 9.99
C LYS A 427 -25.75 -13.83 10.65
N ILE A 428 -26.96 -13.83 11.17
CA ILE A 428 -27.50 -12.83 12.10
C ILE A 428 -27.85 -13.56 13.39
N ARG A 429 -27.37 -13.07 14.52
CA ARG A 429 -27.65 -13.62 15.85
C ARG A 429 -28.39 -12.59 16.69
N TRP A 430 -29.40 -13.08 17.39
CA TRP A 430 -30.24 -12.32 18.29
C TRP A 430 -30.24 -13.02 19.64
N GLU A 431 -29.95 -12.27 20.69
CA GLU A 431 -30.04 -12.73 22.06
C GLU A 431 -30.85 -11.73 22.88
N GLY A 432 -31.74 -12.22 23.72
CA GLY A 432 -32.52 -11.36 24.59
C GLY A 432 -33.61 -12.10 25.32
N TYR A 433 -34.70 -11.39 25.50
CA TYR A 433 -35.85 -11.81 26.29
C TYR A 433 -37.05 -12.01 25.37
N GLN A 434 -37.71 -13.15 25.53
CA GLN A 434 -38.93 -13.44 24.76
C GLN A 434 -40.11 -12.49 25.07
N TYR A 435 -39.99 -11.68 26.11
CA TYR A 435 -40.96 -10.70 26.57
C TYR A 435 -40.20 -9.53 27.21
N TYR A 436 -40.55 -8.29 26.86
CA TYR A 436 -39.77 -7.09 27.21
C TYR A 436 -39.63 -6.88 28.71
N SER A 437 -40.62 -7.32 29.49
CA SER A 437 -40.63 -7.25 30.95
C SER A 437 -40.06 -8.51 31.63
N GLY A 438 -39.44 -9.42 30.86
CA GLY A 438 -38.81 -10.63 31.37
C GLY A 438 -37.62 -10.36 32.31
N SER A 439 -37.31 -11.34 33.16
CA SER A 439 -36.24 -11.30 34.18
C SER A 439 -34.86 -10.95 33.58
N SER A 440 -33.92 -10.55 34.45
CA SER A 440 -32.53 -10.13 34.12
C SER A 440 -31.62 -11.18 33.45
N SER A 441 -32.17 -12.29 32.96
CA SER A 441 -31.44 -13.39 32.35
C SER A 441 -31.93 -13.65 30.93
N VAL A 442 -31.03 -13.55 29.95
CA VAL A 442 -31.28 -13.90 28.53
C VAL A 442 -31.96 -15.27 28.45
N ASN A 443 -33.13 -15.33 27.84
CA ASN A 443 -33.96 -16.54 27.78
C ASN A 443 -34.37 -16.94 26.35
N GLN A 444 -33.98 -16.17 25.35
CA GLN A 444 -34.16 -16.48 23.95
C GLN A 444 -32.91 -16.13 23.17
N ILE A 445 -32.43 -17.09 22.37
CA ILE A 445 -31.30 -16.93 21.45
C ILE A 445 -31.67 -17.62 20.15
N TRP A 446 -31.58 -16.88 19.04
CA TRP A 446 -31.77 -17.42 17.71
C TRP A 446 -30.76 -16.87 16.72
N GLU A 447 -30.52 -17.66 15.69
CA GLU A 447 -29.58 -17.35 14.61
C GLU A 447 -30.28 -17.57 13.27
N LEU A 448 -30.16 -16.62 12.36
CA LEU A 448 -30.57 -16.74 10.96
C LEU A 448 -29.31 -16.86 10.11
N TYR A 449 -29.26 -17.91 9.30
CA TYR A 449 -28.25 -18.14 8.28
C TYR A 449 -28.87 -17.95 6.91
N LEU A 450 -28.29 -17.10 6.09
CA LEU A 450 -28.67 -16.85 4.71
C LEU A 450 -27.57 -17.41 3.82
N PHE A 451 -27.90 -18.25 2.85
CA PHE A 451 -26.93 -18.89 1.96
C PHE A 451 -26.94 -18.23 0.58
N GLU A 452 -25.80 -18.23 -0.11
CA GLU A 452 -25.65 -17.52 -1.40
C GLU A 452 -26.54 -18.10 -2.51
N ASN A 453 -26.99 -19.35 -2.35
CA ASN A 453 -27.93 -20.01 -3.24
C ASN A 453 -29.41 -19.57 -3.03
N GLY A 454 -29.67 -18.70 -2.06
CA GLY A 454 -31.02 -18.22 -1.71
C GLY A 454 -31.71 -19.00 -0.60
N ASP A 455 -31.12 -20.09 -0.13
CA ASP A 455 -31.65 -20.81 1.02
C ASP A 455 -31.46 -20.01 2.31
N ALA A 456 -32.25 -20.35 3.33
CA ALA A 456 -32.11 -19.80 4.66
C ALA A 456 -32.36 -20.89 5.71
N MET A 457 -31.67 -20.79 6.85
CA MET A 457 -31.83 -21.65 8.01
C MET A 457 -31.97 -20.80 9.27
N ILE A 458 -32.96 -21.11 10.10
CA ILE A 458 -33.09 -20.53 11.43
C ILE A 458 -32.73 -21.59 12.47
N ARG A 459 -31.82 -21.25 13.37
CA ARG A 459 -31.48 -22.08 14.53
C ARG A 459 -31.96 -21.40 15.81
N MET A 460 -32.73 -22.14 16.59
CA MET A 460 -33.09 -21.75 17.96
C MET A 460 -32.07 -22.37 18.92
N GLU A 461 -31.08 -21.60 19.36
CA GLU A 461 -30.08 -22.07 20.33
C GLU A 461 -30.67 -22.17 21.73
N LYS A 462 -31.41 -21.13 22.13
CA LYS A 462 -32.14 -21.09 23.39
C LYS A 462 -33.56 -20.69 23.11
N LYS A 463 -34.49 -21.59 23.38
CA LYS A 463 -35.91 -21.30 23.40
C LYS A 463 -36.33 -21.12 24.85
N SER A 464 -37.11 -20.08 25.14
CA SER A 464 -37.68 -19.94 26.46
C SER A 464 -38.67 -21.08 26.70
N THR A 465 -38.48 -21.77 27.81
CA THR A 465 -39.46 -22.72 28.35
C THR A 465 -40.56 -21.89 29.02
N SER A 466 -41.60 -21.56 28.28
CA SER A 466 -42.87 -21.15 28.88
C SER A 466 -43.57 -22.35 29.48
#